data_AF-A0ABD6IDC7-F1
#
_entry.id   AF-A0ABD6IDC7-F1
#
_cell.length_a   1.000
_cell.length_b   1.000
_cell.length_c   1.000
_cell.angle_alpha   90.00
_cell.angle_beta   90.00
_cell.angle_gamma   90.00
#
_symmetry.space_group_name_H-M   'P 1'
#
loop_
_entity.id
_entity.type
_entity.pdbx_description
1 polymer ?
#
loop_
_entity_poly.entity_id
_entity_poly.type
_entity_poly.pdbx_seq_one_letter_code
_entity_poly.pdbx_strand_id
1 'polypeptide(L)'
;MTEIIERSLSADCSTTREAALKRSICRYADRDIWTRLMNDTGMFTLMSEAQRKEWDTQLYSDDCPEITLDNVIATFRALNASKGETFEQGVIDVFRNLSWDYKTHNPCFLGKKIIIDGVLDNHRGLYFSVRTYAQNRIDDLARPFWILDGKTIPDNRVSEGANLSAFISQGGAKSVGEVFTCEYFTVRTYKKGSAHVTFTRPDLVEKVNDIIARHYPGALPPVV
;
A
#
# COMPACT_ATOMS: atom_id res chain seq x y z
N MET A 1 -2.94 43.16 42.50
CA MET A 1 -3.93 42.25 41.89
C MET A 1 -3.53 41.91 40.45
N THR A 2 -3.13 42.89 39.64
CA THR A 2 -2.61 42.72 38.27
C THR A 2 -1.36 41.83 38.17
N GLU A 3 -0.40 42.01 39.07
CA GLU A 3 0.87 41.24 39.10
C GLU A 3 0.68 39.74 39.38
N ILE A 4 -0.38 39.38 40.13
CA ILE A 4 -0.72 37.98 40.43
C ILE A 4 -1.34 37.31 39.20
N ILE A 5 -2.19 38.05 38.47
CA ILE A 5 -2.84 37.59 37.24
C ILE A 5 -1.81 37.41 36.12
N GLU A 6 -0.85 38.32 35.99
CA GLU A 6 0.25 38.21 35.01
C GLU A 6 1.19 37.03 35.31
N ARG A 7 1.53 36.80 36.59
CA ARG A 7 2.32 35.62 37.00
C ARG A 7 1.58 34.31 36.76
N SER A 8 0.27 34.24 37.04
CA SER A 8 -0.51 33.02 36.77
C SER A 8 -0.62 32.74 35.28
N LEU A 9 -0.86 33.77 34.44
CA LEU A 9 -0.90 33.62 32.98
C LEU A 9 0.46 33.24 32.39
N SER A 10 1.55 33.78 32.93
CA SER A 10 2.92 33.43 32.52
C SER A 10 3.28 31.99 32.93
N ALA A 11 2.86 31.54 34.11
CA ALA A 11 3.06 30.17 34.57
C ALA A 11 2.24 29.15 33.76
N ASP A 12 0.99 29.46 33.41
CA ASP A 12 0.14 28.62 32.53
C ASP A 12 0.73 28.52 31.11
N CYS A 13 1.26 29.62 30.58
CA CYS A 13 1.93 29.64 29.29
C CYS A 13 3.22 28.79 29.30
N SER A 14 3.98 28.87 30.40
CA SER A 14 5.21 28.08 30.59
C SER A 14 4.93 26.58 30.71
N THR A 15 3.92 26.19 31.49
CA THR A 15 3.53 24.77 31.68
C THR A 15 2.93 24.17 30.40
N THR A 16 2.10 24.94 29.68
CA THR A 16 1.57 24.54 28.37
C THR A 16 2.68 24.32 27.36
N ARG A 17 3.69 25.20 27.34
CA ARG A 17 4.86 25.06 26.47
C ARG A 17 5.75 23.87 26.82
N GLU A 18 5.92 23.58 28.10
CA GLU A 18 6.66 22.39 28.57
C GLU A 18 5.92 21.10 28.21
N ALA A 19 4.60 21.06 28.40
CA ALA A 19 3.76 19.92 28.00
C ALA A 19 3.79 19.69 26.47
N ALA A 20 3.71 20.76 25.67
CA ALA A 20 3.83 20.68 24.22
C ALA A 20 5.21 20.17 23.78
N LEU A 21 6.28 20.60 24.44
CA LEU A 21 7.64 20.12 24.16
C LEU A 21 7.80 18.63 24.53
N LYS A 22 7.30 18.21 25.70
CA LYS A 22 7.29 16.81 26.13
C LYS A 22 6.51 15.94 25.15
N ARG A 23 5.31 16.35 24.74
CA ARG A 23 4.52 15.64 23.72
C ARG A 23 5.29 15.53 22.41
N SER A 24 5.93 16.60 21.96
CA SER A 24 6.73 16.60 20.73
C SER A 24 7.88 15.58 20.77
N ILE A 25 8.55 15.46 21.92
CA ILE A 25 9.62 14.47 22.12
C ILE A 25 9.03 13.05 22.19
N CYS A 26 7.97 12.83 22.98
CA CYS A 26 7.30 11.53 23.10
C CYS A 26 6.77 11.01 21.77
N ARG A 27 6.30 11.88 20.88
CA ARG A 27 5.84 11.49 19.53
C ARG A 27 6.89 10.74 18.72
N TYR A 28 8.17 11.02 18.90
CA TYR A 28 9.22 10.25 18.20
C TYR A 28 9.23 8.78 18.65
N ALA A 29 9.14 8.54 19.96
CA ALA A 29 9.05 7.18 20.48
C ALA A 29 7.71 6.50 20.12
N ASP A 30 6.60 7.25 20.18
CA ASP A 30 5.28 6.73 19.82
C ASP A 30 5.23 6.22 18.38
N ARG A 31 5.83 6.96 17.43
CA ARG A 31 5.91 6.58 16.01
C ARG A 31 6.57 5.22 15.80
N ASP A 32 7.71 5.00 16.45
CA ASP A 32 8.46 3.74 16.33
C ASP A 32 7.67 2.57 16.94
N ILE A 33 7.00 2.81 18.07
CA ILE A 33 6.16 1.80 18.72
C ILE A 33 4.94 1.47 17.85
N TRP A 34 4.24 2.47 17.31
CA TRP A 34 3.12 2.23 16.40
C TRP A 34 3.55 1.47 15.15
N THR A 35 4.67 1.86 14.54
CA THR A 35 5.22 1.17 13.37
C THR A 35 5.50 -0.30 13.69
N ARG A 36 6.08 -0.59 14.85
CA ARG A 36 6.32 -1.97 15.29
C ARG A 36 5.01 -2.72 15.54
N LEU A 37 4.06 -2.13 16.25
CA LEU A 37 2.76 -2.76 16.53
C LEU A 37 2.02 -3.13 15.24
N MET A 38 2.02 -2.24 14.25
CA MET A 38 1.37 -2.47 12.95
C MET A 38 2.04 -3.57 12.13
N ASN A 39 3.36 -3.72 12.25
CA ASN A 39 4.11 -4.83 11.66
C ASN A 39 3.82 -6.15 12.38
N ASP A 40 3.98 -6.18 13.72
CA ASP A 40 3.89 -7.40 14.54
C ASP A 40 2.47 -7.99 14.55
N THR A 41 1.44 -7.15 14.43
CA THR A 41 0.03 -7.58 14.32
C THR A 41 -0.39 -7.92 12.89
N GLY A 42 0.47 -7.70 11.90
CA GLY A 42 0.19 -7.96 10.49
C GLY A 42 -0.79 -6.97 9.85
N MET A 43 -1.19 -5.88 10.51
CA MET A 43 -2.11 -4.89 9.91
C MET A 43 -1.55 -4.26 8.64
N PHE A 44 -0.24 -3.98 8.61
CA PHE A 44 0.39 -3.50 7.39
C PHE A 44 0.30 -4.49 6.24
N THR A 45 0.25 -5.79 6.50
CA THR A 45 0.13 -6.79 5.42
C THR A 45 -1.20 -6.66 4.69
N LEU A 46 -2.26 -6.17 5.34
CA LEU A 46 -3.59 -5.98 4.74
C LEU A 46 -3.70 -4.67 3.94
N MET A 47 -2.88 -3.67 4.27
CA MET A 47 -2.97 -2.32 3.73
C MET A 47 -2.28 -2.18 2.36
N SER A 48 -2.86 -1.37 1.47
CA SER A 48 -2.22 -0.89 0.24
C SER A 48 -1.07 0.08 0.55
N GLU A 49 -0.20 0.34 -0.42
CA GLU A 49 0.83 1.37 -0.33
C GLU A 49 0.24 2.76 -0.04
N ALA A 50 -0.95 3.06 -0.58
CA ALA A 50 -1.63 4.33 -0.34
C ALA A 50 -2.08 4.46 1.13
N GLN A 51 -2.70 3.41 1.67
CA GLN A 51 -3.13 3.36 3.08
C GLN A 51 -1.93 3.41 4.04
N ARG A 52 -0.82 2.75 3.71
CA ARG A 52 0.42 2.84 4.49
C ARG A 52 0.98 4.25 4.51
N LYS A 53 0.99 4.96 3.37
CA LYS A 53 1.44 6.36 3.30
C LYS A 53 0.54 7.30 4.09
N GLU A 54 -0.77 7.08 4.08
CA GLU A 54 -1.72 7.85 4.88
C GLU A 54 -1.46 7.63 6.37
N TRP A 55 -1.28 6.38 6.79
CA TRP A 55 -0.90 6.02 8.14
C TRP A 55 0.42 6.66 8.57
N ASP A 56 1.46 6.56 7.75
CA ASP A 56 2.74 7.21 8.02
C ASP A 56 2.57 8.73 8.14
N THR A 57 1.80 9.35 7.23
CA THR A 57 1.51 10.79 7.29
C THR A 57 0.85 11.16 8.61
N GLN A 58 -0.11 10.37 9.10
CA GLN A 58 -0.73 10.57 10.42
C GLN A 58 0.30 10.45 11.54
N LEU A 59 1.15 9.42 11.52
CA LEU A 59 2.21 9.23 12.52
C LEU A 59 3.20 10.40 12.55
N TYR A 60 3.54 10.98 11.40
CA TYR A 60 4.46 12.12 11.30
C TYR A 60 3.80 13.48 11.54
N SER A 61 2.46 13.54 11.59
CA SER A 61 1.69 14.75 11.91
C SER A 61 1.63 15.05 13.41
N ASP A 62 1.00 16.18 13.75
CA ASP A 62 0.66 16.52 15.14
C ASP A 62 -0.43 15.62 15.73
N ASP A 63 -1.20 14.93 14.87
CA ASP A 63 -2.31 14.03 15.22
C ASP A 63 -1.87 12.59 15.56
N CYS A 64 -0.56 12.36 15.71
CA CYS A 64 -0.02 11.06 16.11
C CYS A 64 -0.61 10.61 17.46
N PRO A 65 -1.32 9.46 17.53
CA PRO A 65 -1.91 8.98 18.76
C PRO A 65 -0.84 8.68 19.82
N GLU A 66 -1.09 9.07 21.06
CA GLU A 66 -0.18 8.75 22.17
C GLU A 66 -0.18 7.25 22.46
N ILE A 67 0.99 6.67 22.74
CA ILE A 67 1.08 5.28 23.20
C ILE A 67 0.61 5.21 24.65
N THR A 68 -0.67 4.90 24.81
CA THR A 68 -1.27 4.44 26.06
C THR A 68 -1.98 3.12 25.81
N LEU A 69 -2.18 2.31 26.86
CA LEU A 69 -2.88 1.03 26.71
C LEU A 69 -4.28 1.21 26.10
N ASP A 70 -5.01 2.22 26.54
CA ASP A 70 -6.36 2.51 26.06
C ASP A 70 -6.36 2.92 24.58
N ASN A 71 -5.42 3.78 24.17
CA ASN A 71 -5.28 4.19 22.76
C ASN A 71 -4.88 3.01 21.88
N VAL A 72 -3.93 2.18 22.31
CA VAL A 72 -3.52 0.97 21.58
C VAL A 72 -4.71 0.04 21.38
N ILE A 73 -5.44 -0.27 22.45
CA ILE A 73 -6.62 -1.13 22.37
C ILE A 73 -7.72 -0.52 21.49
N ALA A 74 -7.99 0.78 21.62
CA ALA A 74 -9.00 1.46 20.82
C ALA A 74 -8.66 1.43 19.32
N THR A 75 -7.41 1.78 18.96
CA THR A 75 -6.92 1.75 17.58
C THR A 75 -7.00 0.35 16.99
N PHE A 76 -6.52 -0.68 17.69
CA PHE A 76 -6.56 -2.05 17.16
C PHE A 76 -7.98 -2.62 17.05
N ARG A 77 -8.90 -2.23 17.95
CA ARG A 77 -10.32 -2.56 17.79
C ARG A 77 -10.91 -1.93 16.53
N ALA A 78 -10.61 -0.66 16.29
CA ALA A 78 -11.06 0.05 15.08
C ALA A 78 -10.50 -0.62 13.82
N LEU A 79 -9.19 -0.86 13.77
CA LEU A 79 -8.52 -1.53 12.64
C LEU A 79 -9.08 -2.92 12.37
N ASN A 80 -9.32 -3.73 13.41
CA ASN A 80 -9.88 -5.07 13.21
C ASN A 80 -11.35 -5.03 12.79
N ALA A 81 -12.13 -4.03 13.23
CA ALA A 81 -13.50 -3.84 12.78
C ALA A 81 -13.56 -3.39 11.31
N SER A 82 -12.65 -2.53 10.88
CA SER A 82 -12.58 -2.02 9.50
C SER A 82 -11.72 -2.86 8.55
N LYS A 83 -11.05 -3.93 9.00
CA LYS A 83 -10.09 -4.71 8.18
C LYS A 83 -10.64 -5.18 6.83
N GLY A 84 -11.93 -5.54 6.78
CA GLY A 84 -12.58 -5.95 5.54
C GLY A 84 -12.72 -4.78 4.56
N GLU A 85 -13.11 -3.62 5.05
CA GLU A 85 -13.17 -2.39 4.27
C GLU A 85 -11.77 -1.91 3.87
N THR A 86 -10.78 -1.97 4.77
CA THR A 86 -9.37 -1.67 4.45
C THR A 86 -8.87 -2.55 3.31
N PHE A 87 -9.17 -3.84 3.36
CA PHE A 87 -8.84 -4.78 2.30
C PHE A 87 -9.49 -4.38 0.96
N GLU A 88 -10.80 -4.15 0.96
CA GLU A 88 -11.53 -3.79 -0.27
C GLU A 88 -11.06 -2.45 -0.83
N GLN A 89 -10.82 -1.44 0.02
CA GLN A 89 -10.26 -0.16 -0.40
C GLN A 89 -8.85 -0.35 -0.98
N GLY A 90 -8.05 -1.26 -0.43
CA GLY A 90 -6.75 -1.60 -0.99
C GLY A 90 -6.84 -2.21 -2.39
N VAL A 91 -7.87 -3.03 -2.66
CA VAL A 91 -8.20 -3.47 -4.03
C VAL A 91 -8.47 -2.26 -4.90
N ILE A 92 -9.38 -1.37 -4.50
CA ILE A 92 -9.74 -0.17 -5.28
C ILE A 92 -8.54 0.75 -5.55
N ASP A 93 -7.64 0.93 -4.59
CA ASP A 93 -6.44 1.77 -4.75
C ASP A 93 -5.54 1.23 -5.86
N VAL A 94 -5.40 -0.09 -5.99
CA VAL A 94 -4.63 -0.71 -7.09
C VAL A 94 -5.25 -0.33 -8.43
N PHE A 95 -6.58 -0.41 -8.56
CA PHE A 95 -7.28 -0.07 -9.80
C PHE A 95 -7.17 1.40 -10.14
N ARG A 96 -7.40 2.30 -9.18
CA ARG A 96 -7.29 3.76 -9.38
C ARG A 96 -5.92 4.18 -9.90
N ASN A 97 -4.87 3.44 -9.52
CA ASN A 97 -3.50 3.71 -9.93
C ASN A 97 -3.10 3.05 -11.26
N LEU A 98 -4.01 2.39 -11.99
CA LEU A 98 -3.75 1.92 -13.35
C LEU A 98 -3.88 3.07 -14.35
N SER A 99 -3.05 3.06 -15.40
CA SER A 99 -3.13 4.05 -16.49
C SER A 99 -4.36 3.77 -17.36
N TRP A 100 -5.29 4.71 -17.51
CA TRP A 100 -6.54 4.47 -18.24
C TRP A 100 -6.43 4.57 -19.77
N ASP A 101 -5.22 4.80 -20.28
CA ASP A 101 -4.97 5.02 -21.71
C ASP A 101 -5.03 3.72 -22.55
N TYR A 102 -5.18 2.57 -21.90
CA TYR A 102 -5.15 1.26 -22.56
C TYR A 102 -6.56 0.71 -22.79
N LYS A 103 -6.85 0.30 -24.03
CA LYS A 103 -8.11 -0.36 -24.42
C LYS A 103 -8.45 -1.61 -23.60
N THR A 104 -7.43 -2.25 -23.00
CA THR A 104 -7.59 -3.43 -22.15
C THR A 104 -8.01 -3.10 -20.72
N HIS A 105 -7.94 -1.84 -20.31
CA HIS A 105 -8.39 -1.42 -18.98
C HIS A 105 -9.86 -1.03 -19.03
N ASN A 106 -10.59 -1.58 -18.08
CA ASN A 106 -11.94 -1.13 -17.76
C ASN A 106 -11.87 -0.56 -16.33
N PRO A 107 -12.30 0.69 -16.08
CA PRO A 107 -12.30 1.29 -14.74
C PRO A 107 -13.12 0.50 -13.71
N CYS A 108 -13.90 -0.45 -14.19
CA CYS A 108 -14.91 -1.15 -13.45
C CYS A 108 -14.69 -2.67 -13.37
N PHE A 109 -13.69 -3.20 -14.08
CA PHE A 109 -13.46 -4.64 -14.18
C PHE A 109 -12.00 -4.98 -14.49
N LEU A 110 -11.47 -5.96 -13.77
CA LEU A 110 -10.20 -6.60 -14.03
C LEU A 110 -10.33 -7.63 -15.15
N GLY A 111 -9.84 -7.24 -16.33
CA GLY A 111 -9.69 -8.16 -17.46
C GLY A 111 -8.58 -9.19 -17.25
N LYS A 112 -8.47 -10.13 -18.18
CA LYS A 112 -7.41 -11.16 -18.21
C LYS A 112 -5.98 -10.58 -18.18
N LYS A 113 -5.81 -9.36 -18.67
CA LYS A 113 -4.52 -8.70 -18.82
C LYS A 113 -4.64 -7.21 -18.52
N ILE A 114 -3.67 -6.70 -17.78
CA ILE A 114 -3.47 -5.26 -17.54
C ILE A 114 -2.06 -4.83 -17.95
N ILE A 115 -1.88 -3.53 -18.09
CA ILE A 115 -0.63 -2.86 -18.47
C ILE A 115 -0.28 -1.85 -17.38
N ILE A 116 0.93 -1.95 -16.86
CA ILE A 116 1.43 -1.06 -15.81
C ILE A 116 2.57 -0.25 -16.42
N ASP A 117 2.42 1.07 -16.45
CA ASP A 117 3.49 1.97 -16.89
C ASP A 117 4.44 2.32 -15.74
N GLY A 118 5.66 2.71 -16.12
CA GLY A 118 6.70 3.13 -15.19
C GLY A 118 7.15 2.01 -14.26
N VAL A 119 7.22 0.78 -14.76
CA VAL A 119 7.76 -0.37 -14.03
C VAL A 119 9.28 -0.41 -14.12
N LEU A 120 9.84 -0.20 -15.31
CA LEU A 120 11.28 -0.21 -15.52
C LEU A 120 11.86 1.20 -15.71
N ASP A 121 12.99 1.43 -15.07
CA ASP A 121 13.96 2.42 -15.54
C ASP A 121 14.84 1.83 -16.62
N ASN A 122 14.97 2.57 -17.71
CA ASN A 122 15.82 2.22 -18.84
C ASN A 122 16.98 3.22 -18.90
N HIS A 123 18.16 2.76 -18.55
CA HIS A 123 19.35 3.59 -18.55
C HIS A 123 20.08 3.42 -19.87
N ARG A 124 19.54 4.09 -20.89
CA ARG A 124 20.08 4.15 -22.26
C ARG A 124 20.28 2.79 -22.93
N GLY A 125 19.47 1.80 -22.55
CA GLY A 125 19.52 0.43 -23.07
C GLY A 125 20.66 -0.42 -22.51
N LEU A 126 21.47 0.13 -21.59
CA LEU A 126 22.63 -0.55 -21.01
C LEU A 126 22.25 -1.36 -19.77
N TYR A 127 21.43 -0.78 -18.90
CA TYR A 127 20.92 -1.45 -17.71
C TYR A 127 19.46 -1.09 -17.45
N PHE A 128 18.75 -2.04 -16.84
CA PHE A 128 17.35 -1.92 -16.49
C PHE A 128 17.18 -2.25 -15.01
N SER A 129 16.28 -1.53 -14.34
CA SER A 129 15.94 -1.78 -12.94
C SER A 129 14.46 -1.57 -12.73
N VAL A 130 13.85 -2.36 -11.84
CA VAL A 130 12.45 -2.17 -11.47
C VAL A 130 12.38 -1.04 -10.44
N ARG A 131 11.57 -0.01 -10.73
CA ARG A 131 11.40 1.14 -9.83
C ARG A 131 10.79 0.69 -8.50
N THR A 132 11.24 1.26 -7.38
CA THR A 132 10.76 0.87 -6.04
C THR A 132 9.24 0.97 -5.92
N TYR A 133 8.63 2.07 -6.38
CA TYR A 133 7.17 2.21 -6.34
C TYR A 133 6.46 1.20 -7.24
N ALA A 134 7.11 0.68 -8.29
CA ALA A 134 6.54 -0.34 -9.15
C ALA A 134 6.57 -1.72 -8.50
N GLN A 135 7.59 -2.00 -7.69
CA GLN A 135 7.62 -3.20 -6.83
C GLN A 135 6.41 -3.18 -5.89
N ASN A 136 6.18 -2.06 -5.20
CA ASN A 136 5.01 -1.90 -4.31
C ASN A 136 3.68 -2.06 -5.07
N ARG A 137 3.56 -1.55 -6.32
CA ARG A 137 2.36 -1.75 -7.15
C ARG A 137 2.13 -3.21 -7.55
N ILE A 138 3.20 -3.96 -7.83
CA ILE A 138 3.11 -5.40 -8.12
C ILE A 138 2.68 -6.18 -6.86
N ASP A 139 3.21 -5.79 -5.70
CA ASP A 139 2.84 -6.40 -4.42
C ASP A 139 1.39 -6.09 -4.02
N ASP A 140 0.97 -4.84 -4.19
CA ASP A 140 -0.41 -4.41 -3.99
C ASP A 140 -1.36 -5.14 -4.94
N LEU A 141 -0.93 -5.40 -6.18
CA LEU A 141 -1.71 -6.21 -7.12
C LEU A 141 -1.82 -7.67 -6.70
N ALA A 142 -0.76 -8.26 -6.15
CA ALA A 142 -0.75 -9.66 -5.73
C ALA A 142 -1.54 -9.89 -4.43
N ARG A 143 -1.55 -8.92 -3.51
CA ARG A 143 -2.12 -9.04 -2.17
C ARG A 143 -3.60 -9.47 -2.15
N PRO A 144 -4.50 -8.91 -2.97
CA PRO A 144 -5.88 -9.39 -3.08
C PRO A 144 -5.99 -10.88 -3.37
N PHE A 145 -5.14 -11.39 -4.25
CA PHE A 145 -5.15 -12.80 -4.62
C PHE A 145 -4.65 -13.69 -3.48
N TRP A 146 -3.59 -13.30 -2.78
CA TRP A 146 -3.12 -14.03 -1.57
C TRP A 146 -4.24 -14.16 -0.54
N ILE A 147 -4.92 -13.05 -0.23
CA ILE A 147 -6.00 -13.02 0.76
C ILE A 147 -7.21 -13.86 0.30
N LEU A 148 -7.63 -13.73 -0.96
CA LEU A 148 -8.79 -14.46 -1.50
C LEU A 148 -8.54 -15.96 -1.73
N ASP A 149 -7.28 -16.36 -1.89
CA ASP A 149 -6.83 -17.77 -1.91
C ASP A 149 -6.64 -18.33 -0.49
N GLY A 150 -6.85 -17.52 0.55
CA GLY A 150 -6.74 -17.92 1.96
C GLY A 150 -5.31 -18.18 2.42
N LYS A 151 -4.31 -17.69 1.67
CA LYS A 151 -2.88 -17.86 1.98
C LYS A 151 -2.33 -16.63 2.72
N THR A 152 -1.26 -16.84 3.48
CA THR A 152 -0.53 -15.74 4.12
C THR A 152 0.23 -14.93 3.08
N ILE A 153 0.20 -13.61 3.20
CA ILE A 153 0.94 -12.72 2.30
C ILE A 153 2.45 -12.89 2.57
N PRO A 154 3.28 -13.06 1.52
CA PRO A 154 4.73 -13.16 1.67
C PRO A 154 5.33 -11.90 2.31
N ASP A 155 6.45 -12.07 3.03
CA ASP A 155 7.26 -10.94 3.50
C ASP A 155 7.74 -10.08 2.31
N ASN A 156 7.79 -8.75 2.49
CA ASN A 156 8.16 -7.81 1.42
C ASN A 156 9.55 -8.11 0.80
N ARG A 157 10.46 -8.79 1.51
CA ARG A 157 11.79 -9.17 0.99
C ARG A 157 11.74 -10.27 -0.07
N VAL A 158 10.67 -11.05 -0.07
CA VAL A 158 10.43 -12.18 -0.99
C VAL A 158 9.12 -12.01 -1.75
N SER A 159 8.60 -10.78 -1.80
CA SER A 159 7.37 -10.43 -2.51
C SER A 159 7.55 -10.50 -4.03
N GLU A 160 6.43 -10.43 -4.75
CA GLU A 160 6.43 -10.51 -6.22
C GLU A 160 7.20 -9.34 -6.85
N GLY A 161 7.10 -8.15 -6.26
CA GLY A 161 7.86 -6.96 -6.65
C GLY A 161 9.36 -7.14 -6.42
N ALA A 162 9.76 -7.66 -5.26
CA ALA A 162 11.16 -7.94 -4.95
C ALA A 162 11.75 -9.01 -5.90
N ASN A 163 11.00 -10.08 -6.16
CA ASN A 163 11.42 -11.15 -7.06
C ASN A 163 11.51 -10.67 -8.52
N LEU A 164 10.57 -9.85 -8.98
CA LEU A 164 10.64 -9.20 -10.30
C LEU A 164 11.87 -8.29 -10.41
N SER A 165 12.18 -7.53 -9.36
CA SER A 165 13.38 -6.67 -9.31
C SER A 165 14.67 -7.49 -9.39
N ALA A 166 14.73 -8.61 -8.67
CA ALA A 166 15.85 -9.54 -8.73
C ALA A 166 16.00 -10.17 -10.13
N PHE A 167 14.89 -10.63 -10.73
CA PHE A 167 14.87 -11.20 -12.09
C PHE A 167 15.41 -10.23 -13.14
N ILE A 168 15.01 -8.96 -13.09
CA ILE A 168 15.49 -7.94 -14.01
C ILE A 168 16.96 -7.61 -13.75
N SER A 169 17.34 -7.40 -12.48
CA SER A 169 18.71 -7.05 -12.11
C SER A 169 19.72 -8.13 -12.49
N GLN A 170 19.37 -9.41 -12.29
CA GLN A 170 20.25 -10.55 -12.59
C GLN A 170 20.30 -10.87 -14.09
N GLY A 171 19.18 -10.76 -14.81
CA GLY A 171 19.10 -11.05 -16.24
C GLY A 171 19.53 -9.88 -17.15
N GLY A 172 19.60 -8.66 -16.60
CA GLY A 172 19.98 -7.45 -17.33
C GLY A 172 19.10 -7.18 -18.55
N ALA A 173 19.69 -6.73 -19.66
CA ALA A 173 18.93 -6.44 -20.88
C ALA A 173 18.24 -7.68 -21.50
N LYS A 174 18.70 -8.89 -21.18
CA LYS A 174 18.14 -10.15 -21.72
C LYS A 174 16.83 -10.55 -21.04
N SER A 175 16.60 -10.14 -19.79
CA SER A 175 15.33 -10.41 -19.09
C SER A 175 14.20 -9.46 -19.51
N VAL A 176 14.51 -8.33 -20.15
CA VAL A 176 13.49 -7.42 -20.68
C VAL A 176 12.81 -8.07 -21.89
N GLY A 177 11.50 -8.32 -21.76
CA GLY A 177 10.69 -9.01 -22.77
C GLY A 177 10.47 -10.49 -22.46
N GLU A 178 11.23 -11.05 -21.52
CA GLU A 178 10.99 -12.38 -20.98
C GLU A 178 9.81 -12.39 -20.01
N VAL A 179 9.23 -13.57 -19.83
CA VAL A 179 8.10 -13.78 -18.91
C VAL A 179 8.66 -14.16 -17.55
N PHE A 180 8.36 -13.33 -16.56
CA PHE A 180 8.53 -13.65 -15.15
C PHE A 180 7.20 -14.20 -14.60
N THR A 181 7.25 -15.32 -13.88
CA THR A 181 6.06 -15.96 -13.31
C THR A 181 5.97 -15.64 -11.83
N CYS A 182 4.87 -14.99 -11.45
CA CYS A 182 4.42 -14.82 -10.07
C CYS A 182 3.41 -15.94 -9.72
N GLU A 183 2.97 -16.00 -8.46
CA GLU A 183 1.98 -16.99 -8.01
C GLU A 183 0.63 -16.88 -8.77
N TYR A 184 0.12 -15.66 -8.99
CA TYR A 184 -1.23 -15.42 -9.54
C TYR A 184 -1.26 -14.74 -10.91
N PHE A 185 -0.10 -14.39 -11.44
CA PHE A 185 0.02 -13.75 -12.74
C PHE A 185 1.42 -13.91 -13.32
N THR A 186 1.56 -13.62 -14.60
CA THR A 186 2.87 -13.48 -15.25
C THR A 186 3.13 -12.03 -15.59
N VAL A 187 4.36 -11.58 -15.44
CA VAL A 187 4.81 -10.22 -15.78
C VAL A 187 5.78 -10.30 -16.96
N ARG A 188 5.52 -9.52 -18.01
CA ARG A 188 6.47 -9.28 -19.10
C ARG A 188 6.78 -7.80 -19.20
N THR A 189 8.04 -7.42 -19.01
CA THR A 189 8.46 -6.00 -19.06
C THR A 189 8.92 -5.61 -20.47
N TYR A 190 8.89 -4.32 -20.77
CA TYR A 190 9.23 -3.77 -22.08
C TYR A 190 10.17 -2.56 -21.95
N LYS A 191 11.02 -2.36 -22.97
CA LYS A 191 12.05 -1.30 -22.98
C LYS A 191 11.50 0.13 -22.80
N LYS A 192 10.22 0.36 -23.11
CA LYS A 192 9.54 1.65 -22.90
C LYS A 192 9.21 1.95 -21.41
N GLY A 193 9.51 1.02 -20.50
CA GLY A 193 9.22 1.15 -19.08
C GLY A 193 7.92 0.47 -18.63
N SER A 194 7.13 -0.10 -19.54
CA SER A 194 5.86 -0.75 -19.20
C SER A 194 6.02 -2.23 -18.86
N ALA A 195 5.07 -2.79 -18.12
CA ALA A 195 4.90 -4.22 -17.94
C ALA A 195 3.49 -4.66 -18.32
N HIS A 196 3.40 -5.84 -18.94
CA HIS A 196 2.15 -6.55 -19.16
C HIS A 196 1.99 -7.58 -18.05
N VAL A 197 0.88 -7.52 -17.33
CA VAL A 197 0.50 -8.50 -16.32
C VAL A 197 -0.65 -9.32 -16.85
N THR A 198 -0.52 -10.65 -16.83
CA THR A 198 -1.57 -11.59 -17.27
C THR A 198 -1.93 -12.51 -16.13
N PHE A 199 -3.19 -12.48 -15.69
CA PHE A 199 -3.66 -13.27 -14.54
C PHE A 199 -3.79 -14.76 -14.91
N THR A 200 -3.40 -15.62 -13.98
CA THR A 200 -3.40 -17.09 -14.16
C THR A 200 -4.52 -17.78 -13.38
N ARG A 201 -5.21 -17.07 -12.47
CA ARG A 201 -6.32 -17.57 -11.64
C ARG A 201 -7.63 -16.81 -11.92
N PRO A 202 -8.40 -17.20 -12.96
CA PRO A 202 -9.65 -16.54 -13.31
C PRO A 202 -10.68 -16.54 -12.18
N ASP A 203 -10.72 -17.59 -11.38
CA ASP A 203 -11.61 -17.74 -10.23
C ASP A 203 -11.36 -16.65 -9.15
N LEU A 204 -10.10 -16.26 -8.95
CA LEU A 204 -9.75 -15.18 -8.03
C LEU A 204 -9.98 -13.81 -8.67
N VAL A 205 -9.78 -13.69 -9.99
CA VAL A 205 -10.12 -12.47 -10.74
C VAL A 205 -11.61 -12.15 -10.61
N GLU A 206 -12.49 -13.16 -10.73
CA GLU A 206 -13.94 -13.00 -10.51
C GLU A 206 -14.25 -12.47 -9.10
N LYS A 207 -13.67 -13.05 -8.05
CA LYS A 207 -13.83 -12.55 -6.67
C LYS A 207 -13.35 -11.10 -6.49
N VAL A 208 -12.24 -10.72 -7.13
CA VAL A 208 -11.76 -9.34 -7.14
C VAL A 208 -12.78 -8.43 -7.84
N ASN A 209 -13.36 -8.88 -8.95
CA ASN A 209 -14.38 -8.12 -9.67
C ASN A 209 -15.69 -7.97 -8.88
N ASP A 210 -16.08 -8.96 -8.09
CA ASP A 210 -17.21 -8.85 -7.16
C ASP A 210 -16.98 -7.76 -6.10
N ILE A 211 -15.74 -7.60 -5.64
CA ILE A 211 -15.37 -6.49 -4.75
C ILE A 211 -15.51 -5.16 -5.48
N ILE A 212 -14.92 -5.01 -6.67
CA ILE A 212 -14.99 -3.77 -7.46
C ILE A 212 -16.44 -3.37 -7.73
N ALA A 213 -17.30 -4.33 -8.09
CA ALA A 213 -18.70 -4.10 -8.40
C ALA A 213 -19.51 -3.59 -7.22
N ARG A 214 -19.16 -3.98 -5.99
CA ARG A 214 -19.82 -3.46 -4.77
C ARG A 214 -19.47 -2.00 -4.52
N HIS A 215 -18.26 -1.56 -4.88
CA HIS A 215 -17.82 -0.16 -4.75
C HIS A 215 -18.27 0.71 -5.92
N TYR A 216 -18.52 0.11 -7.09
CA TYR A 216 -18.99 0.77 -8.29
C TYR A 216 -20.22 0.03 -8.85
N PRO A 217 -21.43 0.29 -8.32
CA PRO A 217 -22.65 -0.35 -8.82
C PRO A 217 -22.94 0.07 -10.27
N GLY A 218 -23.19 -0.90 -11.16
CA GLY A 218 -23.46 -0.69 -12.60
C GLY A 218 -22.22 -0.69 -13.51
N ALA A 219 -21.07 -1.04 -12.95
CA ALA A 219 -19.77 -0.88 -13.57
C ALA A 219 -19.31 -2.14 -14.35
N LEU A 220 -19.78 -3.33 -13.93
CA LEU A 220 -19.46 -4.58 -14.64
C LEU A 220 -20.20 -4.68 -15.97
N PRO A 221 -19.54 -5.09 -17.07
CA PRO A 221 -20.24 -5.52 -18.27
C PRO A 221 -21.13 -6.73 -17.94
N PRO A 222 -22.28 -6.91 -18.62
CA PRO A 222 -23.15 -8.06 -18.40
C PRO A 222 -22.36 -9.36 -18.58
N VAL A 223 -22.62 -10.33 -17.71
CA VAL A 223 -22.06 -11.69 -17.83
C VAL A 223 -22.46 -12.23 -19.20
N VAL A 224 -21.46 -12.54 -20.05
CA VAL A 224 -21.65 -13.13 -21.38
C VAL A 224 -21.60 -14.65 -21.27
#